data_AF-A0A6J1W1S7-F1
#
_entry.id   AF-A0A6J1W1S7-F1
#
_cell.length_a   1.000
_cell.length_b   1.000
_cell.length_c   1.000
_cell.angle_alpha   90.00
_cell.angle_beta   90.00
_cell.angle_gamma   90.00
#
_symmetry.space_group_name_H-M   'P 1'
#
loop_
_entity.id
_entity.type
_entity.pdbx_description
1 polymer ?
#
loop_
_entity_poly.entity_id
_entity_poly.type
_entity_poly.pdbx_seq_one_letter_code
_entity_poly.pdbx_strand_id
1 'polypeptide(L)'
;MAPAPGPRRKGAAGTGYPVLVRALRRAWQEKHLVLFEPRFTPLVAACLCLAEVGVNLWVIQRVAYTEIDWKAYMDEVEGVVNGTLDYTQLKGDTGPLVYPAGFVYIFMGLYYATDRGTNIRLAQYFFATLYLATLLLVFRIYSRTNKVPPYVFFFMCCASYRIHSIFVLRLFNDPVAMAILFLAVNLFLEERWSWGCFCFR
;
A
#
# COMPACT_ATOMS: atom_id res chain seq x y z
N MET A 1 -84.36 21.74 11.25
CA MET A 1 -83.87 20.43 11.74
C MET A 1 -82.67 20.06 10.88
N ALA A 2 -81.45 20.31 11.36
CA ALA A 2 -80.22 20.10 10.59
C ALA A 2 -79.74 18.64 10.72
N PRO A 3 -79.18 18.01 9.67
CA PRO A 3 -78.70 16.63 9.75
C PRO A 3 -77.34 16.55 10.47
N ALA A 4 -77.15 15.47 11.23
CA ALA A 4 -75.95 15.19 12.03
C ALA A 4 -74.70 14.90 11.16
N PRO A 5 -73.47 15.18 11.66
CA PRO A 5 -72.25 14.93 10.90
C PRO A 5 -71.87 13.44 10.93
N GLY A 6 -71.61 12.87 9.76
CA GLY A 6 -71.10 11.50 9.61
C GLY A 6 -69.66 11.31 10.10
N PRO A 7 -69.22 10.06 10.34
CA PRO A 7 -67.96 9.78 11.03
C PRO A 7 -66.75 10.09 10.13
N ARG A 8 -65.79 10.85 10.66
CA ARG A 8 -64.49 11.10 10.02
C ARG A 8 -63.70 9.80 9.89
N ARG A 9 -63.46 9.34 8.66
CA ARG A 9 -62.47 8.30 8.36
C ARG A 9 -61.07 8.80 8.77
N LYS A 10 -60.49 8.19 9.81
CA LYS A 10 -59.07 8.34 10.15
C LYS A 10 -58.24 7.81 8.98
N GLY A 11 -57.42 8.67 8.40
CA GLY A 11 -56.45 8.29 7.37
C GLY A 11 -55.57 7.16 7.87
N ALA A 12 -55.43 6.11 7.06
CA ALA A 12 -54.50 5.04 7.29
C ALA A 12 -53.08 5.63 7.34
N ALA A 13 -52.51 5.66 8.55
CA ALA A 13 -51.12 6.01 8.75
C ALA A 13 -50.27 4.98 7.98
N GLY A 14 -49.57 5.45 6.94
CA GLY A 14 -48.66 4.63 6.17
C GLY A 14 -47.68 3.93 7.10
N THR A 15 -47.63 2.60 7.03
CA THR A 15 -46.63 1.74 7.65
C THR A 15 -45.25 2.21 7.20
N GLY A 16 -44.65 3.07 8.03
CA GLY A 16 -43.31 3.58 7.80
C GLY A 16 -42.33 2.43 7.87
N TYR A 17 -41.71 2.10 6.75
CA TYR A 17 -40.57 1.18 6.68
C TYR A 17 -39.59 1.45 7.84
N PRO A 18 -39.02 0.40 8.48
CA PRO A 18 -38.10 0.55 9.60
C PRO A 18 -36.99 1.54 9.25
N VAL A 19 -36.66 2.44 10.17
CA VAL A 19 -35.60 3.45 9.98
C VAL A 19 -34.30 2.81 9.49
N LEU A 20 -33.99 1.61 10.00
CA LEU A 20 -32.83 0.81 9.60
C LEU A 20 -32.85 0.43 8.11
N VAL A 21 -34.00 0.04 7.56
CA VAL A 21 -34.15 -0.33 6.14
C VAL A 21 -34.02 0.91 5.25
N ARG A 22 -34.47 2.08 5.70
CA ARG A 22 -34.24 3.34 4.99
C ARG A 22 -32.79 3.80 5.05
N ALA A 23 -32.12 3.61 6.19
CA ALA A 23 -30.69 3.89 6.34
C ALA A 23 -29.85 2.97 5.46
N LEU A 24 -30.13 1.67 5.45
CA LEU A 24 -29.49 0.68 4.58
C LEU A 24 -29.76 0.96 3.09
N ARG A 25 -31.00 1.34 2.74
CA ARG A 25 -31.35 1.68 1.35
C ARG A 25 -30.75 3.02 0.91
N ARG A 26 -30.59 4.01 1.80
CA ARG A 26 -29.83 5.25 1.56
C ARG A 26 -28.34 4.94 1.38
N ALA A 27 -27.73 4.16 2.27
CA ALA A 27 -26.34 3.71 2.11
C ALA A 27 -26.14 2.93 0.79
N TRP A 28 -27.13 2.15 0.36
CA TRP A 28 -27.13 1.44 -0.93
C TRP A 28 -27.31 2.36 -2.15
N GLN A 29 -28.04 3.47 -2.02
CA GLN A 29 -28.17 4.47 -3.09
C GLN A 29 -26.99 5.43 -3.16
N GLU A 30 -26.37 5.74 -2.02
CA GLU A 30 -25.19 6.61 -1.91
C GLU A 30 -23.86 5.87 -2.07
N LYS A 31 -23.88 4.57 -2.40
CA LYS A 31 -22.66 3.82 -2.75
C LYS A 31 -21.86 4.48 -3.87
N HIS A 32 -22.54 5.18 -4.79
CA HIS A 32 -21.89 5.95 -5.84
C HIS A 32 -21.25 7.23 -5.28
N LEU A 33 -21.86 7.90 -4.30
CA LEU A 33 -21.25 9.05 -3.62
C LEU A 33 -19.98 8.67 -2.85
N VAL A 34 -19.93 7.50 -2.20
CA VAL A 34 -18.68 7.00 -1.57
C VAL A 34 -17.56 6.78 -2.59
N LEU A 35 -17.89 6.48 -3.85
CA LEU A 35 -16.94 6.28 -4.95
C LEU A 35 -16.55 7.58 -5.69
N PHE A 36 -17.28 8.68 -5.48
CA PHE A 36 -17.08 9.94 -6.20
C PHE A 36 -16.78 11.14 -5.30
N GLU A 37 -17.06 11.06 -4.00
CA GLU A 37 -17.00 12.19 -3.09
C GLU A 37 -15.65 12.21 -2.34
N PRO A 38 -14.83 13.27 -2.53
CA PRO A 38 -13.46 13.33 -1.98
C PRO A 38 -13.36 13.24 -0.45
N ARG A 39 -14.48 13.48 0.25
CA ARG A 39 -14.57 13.44 1.72
C ARG A 39 -14.41 12.04 2.32
N PHE A 40 -14.78 10.99 1.57
CA PHE A 40 -14.65 9.60 2.03
C PHE A 40 -13.36 8.93 1.55
N THR A 41 -12.57 9.59 0.69
CA THR A 41 -11.26 9.12 0.21
C THR A 41 -10.33 8.57 1.30
N PRO A 42 -10.10 9.26 2.44
CA PRO A 42 -9.21 8.72 3.47
C PRO A 42 -9.77 7.47 4.16
N LEU A 43 -11.10 7.38 4.30
CA LEU A 43 -11.75 6.22 4.91
C LEU A 43 -11.73 5.01 3.96
N VAL A 44 -12.00 5.23 2.67
CA VAL A 44 -11.87 4.21 1.63
C VAL A 44 -10.42 3.74 1.51
N ALA A 45 -9.44 4.66 1.53
CA ALA A 45 -8.02 4.33 1.54
C ALA A 45 -7.61 3.52 2.78
N ALA A 46 -8.14 3.86 3.96
CA ALA A 46 -7.88 3.10 5.19
C ALA A 46 -8.47 1.68 5.12
N CYS A 47 -9.70 1.53 4.64
CA CYS A 47 -10.31 0.21 4.43
C CYS A 47 -9.54 -0.63 3.39
N LEU A 48 -9.11 -0.02 2.28
CA LEU A 48 -8.28 -0.69 1.27
C LEU A 48 -6.92 -1.08 1.85
N CYS A 49 -6.28 -0.22 2.63
CA CYS A 49 -5.01 -0.52 3.28
C CYS A 49 -5.15 -1.72 4.25
N LEU A 50 -6.22 -1.78 5.04
CA LEU A 50 -6.51 -2.94 5.91
C LEU A 50 -6.74 -4.22 5.10
N ALA A 51 -7.46 -4.14 3.99
CA ALA A 51 -7.64 -5.29 3.10
C ALA A 51 -6.30 -5.75 2.52
N GLU A 52 -5.46 -4.81 2.09
CA GLU A 52 -4.12 -5.07 1.55
C GLU A 52 -3.18 -5.70 2.58
N VAL A 53 -3.25 -5.31 3.86
CA VAL A 53 -2.54 -6.02 4.94
C VAL A 53 -2.94 -7.50 4.96
N GLY A 54 -4.24 -7.79 4.89
CA GLY A 54 -4.75 -9.16 4.84
C GLY A 54 -4.26 -9.95 3.63
N VAL A 55 -4.26 -9.32 2.45
CA VAL A 55 -3.75 -9.93 1.21
C VAL A 55 -2.25 -10.23 1.31
N ASN A 56 -1.44 -9.27 1.80
CA ASN A 56 0.00 -9.47 1.96
C ASN A 56 0.29 -10.64 2.92
N LEU A 57 -0.38 -10.70 4.06
CA LEU A 57 -0.23 -11.81 5.01
C LEU A 57 -0.66 -13.15 4.39
N TRP A 58 -1.75 -13.17 3.63
CA TRP A 58 -2.22 -14.36 2.94
C TRP A 58 -1.21 -14.83 1.89
N VAL A 59 -0.66 -13.92 1.09
CA VAL A 59 0.37 -14.22 0.08
C VAL A 59 1.62 -14.81 0.73
N ILE A 60 2.13 -14.21 1.82
CA ILE A 60 3.30 -14.70 2.56
C ILE A 60 3.09 -16.13 3.08
N GLN A 61 1.87 -16.46 3.51
CA GLN A 61 1.57 -17.76 4.08
C GLN A 61 1.24 -18.84 3.04
N ARG A 62 0.63 -18.46 1.92
CA ARG A 62 0.07 -19.41 0.94
C ARG A 62 0.92 -19.59 -0.30
N VAL A 63 1.70 -18.59 -0.68
CA VAL A 63 2.50 -18.64 -1.91
C VAL A 63 3.95 -18.96 -1.55
N ALA A 64 4.51 -19.94 -2.23
CA ALA A 64 5.91 -20.30 -2.05
C ALA A 64 6.82 -19.14 -2.45
N TYR A 65 7.81 -18.87 -1.62
CA TYR A 65 8.88 -17.92 -1.92
C TYR A 65 9.64 -18.35 -3.18
N THR A 66 9.97 -17.40 -4.04
CA THR A 66 10.77 -17.63 -5.25
C THR A 66 12.05 -16.83 -5.15
N GLU A 67 13.14 -17.52 -4.87
CA GLU A 67 14.47 -16.93 -4.75
C GLU A 67 14.99 -16.55 -6.14
N ILE A 68 15.32 -15.27 -6.31
CA ILE A 68 15.95 -14.76 -7.54
C ILE A 68 17.22 -14.00 -7.16
N ASP A 69 17.08 -12.81 -6.57
CA ASP A 69 18.24 -11.95 -6.29
C ASP A 69 18.57 -11.80 -4.80
N TRP A 70 17.69 -12.25 -3.88
CA TRP A 70 17.91 -12.08 -2.44
C TRP A 70 19.25 -12.64 -1.97
N LYS A 71 19.60 -13.86 -2.39
CA LYS A 71 20.88 -14.47 -2.01
C LYS A 71 22.07 -13.72 -2.56
N ALA A 72 22.01 -13.31 -3.84
CA ALA A 72 23.04 -12.48 -4.43
C ALA A 72 23.23 -11.17 -3.65
N TYR A 73 22.13 -10.53 -3.21
CA TYR A 73 22.20 -9.34 -2.37
C TYR A 73 22.85 -9.59 -1.01
N MET A 74 22.56 -10.73 -0.38
CA MET A 74 23.18 -11.09 0.90
C MET A 74 24.67 -11.37 0.73
N ASP A 75 25.07 -12.05 -0.36
CA ASP A 75 26.48 -12.34 -0.67
C ASP A 75 27.28 -11.05 -0.96
N GLU A 76 26.71 -10.13 -1.74
CA GLU A 76 27.30 -8.82 -2.04
C GLU A 76 27.51 -8.00 -0.76
N VAL A 77 26.52 -7.98 0.12
CA VAL A 77 26.58 -7.29 1.41
C VAL A 77 27.57 -7.95 2.36
N GLU A 78 27.62 -9.29 2.39
CA GLU A 78 28.57 -10.03 3.21
C GLU A 78 30.03 -9.72 2.81
N GLY A 79 30.31 -9.56 1.51
CA GLY A 79 31.61 -9.08 1.04
C GLY A 79 32.02 -7.73 1.68
N VAL A 80 31.07 -6.78 1.76
CA VAL A 80 31.31 -5.48 2.41
C VAL A 80 31.50 -5.62 3.92
N VAL A 81 30.68 -6.44 4.57
CA VAL A 81 30.78 -6.72 6.02
C VAL A 81 32.11 -7.38 6.37
N ASN A 82 32.65 -8.21 5.48
CA ASN A 82 33.96 -8.84 5.62
C ASN A 82 35.15 -7.90 5.30
N GLY A 83 34.88 -6.63 4.98
CA GLY A 83 35.90 -5.60 4.79
C GLY A 83 36.30 -5.35 3.33
N THR A 84 35.62 -5.95 2.36
CA THR A 84 35.85 -5.65 0.94
C THR A 84 35.14 -4.35 0.55
N LEU A 85 35.90 -3.28 0.33
CA LEU A 85 35.38 -1.97 -0.11
C LEU A 85 35.57 -1.72 -1.62
N ASP A 86 36.32 -2.59 -2.30
CA ASP A 86 36.50 -2.52 -3.74
C ASP A 86 35.26 -3.08 -4.45
N TYR A 87 34.45 -2.19 -5.04
CA TYR A 87 33.25 -2.52 -5.78
C TYR A 87 33.47 -3.53 -6.91
N THR A 88 34.67 -3.58 -7.51
CA THR A 88 34.97 -4.52 -8.59
C THR A 88 35.02 -5.97 -8.12
N GLN A 89 35.22 -6.17 -6.81
CA GLN A 89 35.32 -7.46 -6.15
C GLN A 89 34.00 -7.91 -5.51
N LEU A 90 33.03 -7.01 -5.35
CA LEU A 90 31.71 -7.31 -4.79
C LEU A 90 30.84 -7.96 -5.86
N LYS A 91 30.58 -9.27 -5.71
CA LYS A 91 29.76 -10.05 -6.65
C LYS A 91 28.97 -11.11 -5.89
N GLY A 92 27.71 -11.31 -6.29
CA GLY A 92 26.88 -12.42 -5.85
C GLY A 92 26.76 -13.50 -6.93
N ASP A 93 25.95 -14.52 -6.65
CA ASP A 93 25.67 -15.62 -7.59
C ASP A 93 25.12 -15.15 -8.95
N THR A 94 24.48 -13.97 -9.02
CA THR A 94 23.86 -13.43 -10.24
C THR A 94 24.75 -12.43 -10.99
N GLY A 95 25.94 -12.10 -10.47
CA GLY A 95 26.88 -11.18 -11.13
C GLY A 95 27.49 -10.14 -10.18
N PRO A 96 28.18 -9.12 -10.73
CA PRO A 96 28.76 -8.05 -9.93
C PRO A 96 27.71 -7.10 -9.37
N LEU A 97 28.02 -6.48 -8.23
CA LEU A 97 27.21 -5.44 -7.61
C LEU A 97 27.08 -4.23 -8.54
N VAL A 98 25.89 -4.05 -9.10
CA VAL A 98 25.55 -2.91 -9.98
C VAL A 98 24.84 -1.76 -9.26
N TYR A 99 24.44 -1.97 -8.01
CA TYR A 99 23.67 -0.98 -7.24
C TYR A 99 24.58 0.00 -6.48
N PRO A 100 24.14 1.26 -6.30
CA PRO A 100 24.91 2.26 -5.57
C PRO A 100 25.03 1.94 -4.07
N ALA A 101 25.92 2.63 -3.36
CA ALA A 101 26.18 2.39 -1.93
C ALA A 101 24.94 2.45 -1.02
N GLY A 102 23.92 3.23 -1.39
CA GLY A 102 22.65 3.26 -0.65
C GLY A 102 21.98 1.88 -0.54
N PHE A 103 22.05 1.07 -1.60
CA PHE A 103 21.57 -0.31 -1.58
C PHE A 103 22.33 -1.13 -0.52
N VAL A 104 23.66 -1.06 -0.54
CA VAL A 104 24.51 -1.80 0.40
C VAL A 104 24.14 -1.47 1.85
N TYR A 105 23.97 -0.19 2.19
CA TYR A 105 23.61 0.20 3.56
C TYR A 105 22.22 -0.30 3.98
N ILE A 106 21.24 -0.23 3.08
CA ILE A 106 19.86 -0.68 3.37
C ILE A 106 19.84 -2.20 3.55
N PHE A 107 20.46 -2.94 2.62
CA PHE A 107 20.50 -4.39 2.66
C PHE A 107 21.44 -4.93 3.73
N MET A 108 22.45 -4.18 4.16
CA MET A 108 23.23 -4.47 5.37
C MET A 108 22.38 -4.40 6.64
N GLY A 109 21.49 -3.41 6.75
CA GLY A 109 20.51 -3.37 7.83
C GLY A 109 19.59 -4.61 7.82
N LEU A 110 19.12 -5.01 6.65
CA LEU A 110 18.32 -6.24 6.49
C LEU A 110 19.12 -7.50 6.79
N TYR A 111 20.39 -7.58 6.38
CA TYR A 111 21.29 -8.70 6.63
C TYR A 111 21.43 -8.97 8.13
N TYR A 112 21.70 -7.93 8.93
CA TYR A 112 21.75 -8.07 10.38
C TYR A 112 20.39 -8.38 11.01
N ALA A 113 19.29 -7.83 10.48
CA ALA A 113 17.95 -8.06 11.01
C ALA A 113 17.38 -9.46 10.68
N THR A 114 17.91 -10.13 9.67
CA THR A 114 17.40 -11.42 9.15
C THR A 114 18.33 -12.59 9.43
N ASP A 115 19.17 -12.49 10.47
CA ASP A 115 20.17 -13.49 10.82
C ASP A 115 21.07 -13.85 9.62
N ARG A 116 21.72 -12.84 9.03
CA ARG A 116 22.58 -12.95 7.84
C ARG A 116 21.84 -13.40 6.59
N GLY A 117 20.57 -12.99 6.43
CA GLY A 117 19.77 -13.33 5.26
C GLY A 117 19.10 -14.71 5.30
N THR A 118 19.27 -15.49 6.39
CA THR A 118 18.67 -16.83 6.52
C THR A 118 17.17 -16.78 6.83
N ASN A 119 16.71 -15.74 7.51
CA ASN A 119 15.31 -15.58 7.90
C ASN A 119 14.48 -14.86 6.82
N ILE A 120 14.15 -15.60 5.76
CA ILE A 120 13.37 -15.08 4.62
C ILE A 120 12.00 -14.57 5.06
N ARG A 121 11.35 -15.20 6.05
CA ARG A 121 10.02 -14.76 6.51
C ARG A 121 10.06 -13.36 7.11
N LEU A 122 11.08 -13.06 7.92
CA LEU A 122 11.28 -11.71 8.44
C LEU A 122 11.51 -10.72 7.31
N ALA A 123 12.34 -11.08 6.33
CA ALA A 123 12.57 -10.25 5.15
C ALA A 123 11.26 -9.97 4.38
N GLN A 124 10.39 -10.97 4.19
CA GLN A 124 9.08 -10.81 3.57
C GLN A 124 8.18 -9.83 4.34
N TYR A 125 8.20 -9.84 5.67
CA TYR A 125 7.45 -8.86 6.47
C TYR A 125 8.01 -7.43 6.35
N PHE A 126 9.33 -7.27 6.25
CA PHE A 126 9.93 -5.96 5.94
C PHE A 126 9.46 -5.45 4.58
N PHE A 127 9.50 -6.29 3.55
CA PHE A 127 9.05 -5.92 2.21
C PHE A 127 7.55 -5.69 2.12
N ALA A 128 6.73 -6.42 2.87
CA ALA A 128 5.30 -6.15 2.99
C ALA A 128 5.04 -4.80 3.68
N THR A 129 5.82 -4.45 4.70
CA THR A 129 5.73 -3.14 5.36
C THR A 129 6.12 -2.02 4.40
N LEU A 130 7.19 -2.23 3.61
CA LEU A 130 7.63 -1.29 2.58
C LEU A 130 6.58 -1.11 1.47
N TYR A 131 5.91 -2.20 1.06
CA TYR A 131 4.78 -2.15 0.13
C TYR A 131 3.65 -1.28 0.68
N LEU A 132 3.22 -1.54 1.92
CA LEU A 132 2.16 -0.77 2.56
C LEU A 132 2.53 0.71 2.72
N ALA A 133 3.77 1.01 3.10
CA ALA A 133 4.29 2.38 3.17
C ALA A 133 4.23 3.06 1.80
N THR A 134 4.64 2.37 0.74
CA THR A 134 4.57 2.87 -0.64
C THR A 134 3.13 3.15 -1.06
N LEU A 135 2.21 2.24 -0.77
CA LEU A 135 0.79 2.39 -1.03
C LEU A 135 0.20 3.62 -0.31
N LEU A 136 0.56 3.82 0.95
CA LEU A 136 0.14 4.99 1.73
C LEU A 136 0.68 6.31 1.15
N LEU A 137 1.95 6.33 0.72
CA LEU A 137 2.56 7.50 0.06
C LEU A 137 1.81 7.83 -1.23
N VAL A 138 1.43 6.82 -2.00
CA VAL A 138 0.66 7.01 -3.24
C VAL A 138 -0.76 7.50 -2.93
N PHE A 139 -1.45 6.92 -1.95
CA PHE A 139 -2.76 7.40 -1.52
C PHE A 139 -2.72 8.86 -1.05
N ARG A 140 -1.65 9.26 -0.34
CA ARG A 140 -1.42 10.65 0.09
C ARG A 140 -1.29 11.59 -1.11
N ILE A 141 -0.49 11.24 -2.12
CA ILE A 141 -0.35 12.02 -3.37
C ILE A 141 -1.71 12.24 -4.03
N TYR A 142 -2.48 11.17 -4.20
CA TYR A 142 -3.79 11.26 -4.84
C TYR A 142 -4.80 12.07 -4.02
N SER A 143 -4.83 11.88 -2.70
CA SER A 143 -5.70 12.65 -1.80
C SER A 143 -5.35 14.14 -1.80
N ARG A 144 -4.07 14.51 -1.96
CA ARG A 144 -3.66 15.91 -2.08
C ARG A 144 -4.03 16.50 -3.43
N THR A 145 -3.93 15.71 -4.49
CA THR A 145 -4.18 16.17 -5.85
C THR A 145 -5.68 16.41 -6.10
N ASN A 146 -6.60 15.70 -5.40
CA ASN A 146 -8.07 15.84 -5.52
C ASN A 146 -8.65 15.74 -6.95
N LYS A 147 -7.83 15.39 -7.95
CA LYS A 147 -8.22 15.28 -9.37
C LYS A 147 -8.63 13.87 -9.77
N VAL A 148 -8.37 12.87 -8.93
CA VAL A 148 -8.54 11.46 -9.29
C VAL A 148 -9.72 10.86 -8.52
N PRO A 149 -10.71 10.28 -9.21
CA PRO A 149 -11.85 9.66 -8.56
C PRO A 149 -11.46 8.45 -7.68
N PRO A 150 -12.14 8.25 -6.54
CA PRO A 150 -11.87 7.14 -5.62
C PRO A 150 -11.90 5.72 -6.23
N TYR A 151 -12.63 5.49 -7.33
CA TYR A 151 -12.66 4.18 -7.99
C TYR A 151 -11.30 3.75 -8.57
N VAL A 152 -10.39 4.70 -8.84
CA VAL A 152 -9.03 4.39 -9.35
C VAL A 152 -8.20 3.66 -8.29
N PHE A 153 -8.42 3.95 -7.01
CA PHE A 153 -7.73 3.23 -5.92
C PHE A 153 -8.07 1.75 -5.91
N PHE A 154 -9.32 1.39 -6.22
CA PHE A 154 -9.74 0.00 -6.31
C PHE A 154 -9.00 -0.74 -7.43
N PHE A 155 -8.91 -0.15 -8.63
CA PHE A 155 -8.16 -0.74 -9.73
C PHE A 155 -6.65 -0.83 -9.44
N MET A 156 -6.09 0.15 -8.74
CA MET A 156 -4.70 0.13 -8.32
C MET A 156 -4.40 -1.05 -7.36
N CYS A 157 -5.30 -1.30 -6.41
CA CYS A 157 -5.22 -2.45 -5.51
C CYS A 157 -5.42 -3.78 -6.28
N CYS A 158 -6.44 -3.87 -7.15
CA CYS A 158 -6.71 -5.07 -7.94
C CYS A 158 -5.61 -5.40 -8.97
N ALA A 159 -4.91 -4.41 -9.53
CA ALA A 159 -3.77 -4.61 -10.44
C ALA A 159 -2.50 -5.09 -9.72
N SER A 160 -2.53 -5.23 -8.39
CA SER A 160 -1.33 -5.42 -7.59
C SER A 160 -0.77 -6.84 -7.58
N TYR A 161 -1.33 -7.84 -8.28
CA TYR A 161 -0.77 -9.21 -8.25
C TYR A 161 0.72 -9.26 -8.64
N ARG A 162 1.11 -8.55 -9.70
CA ARG A 162 2.51 -8.48 -10.13
C ARG A 162 3.38 -7.70 -9.14
N ILE A 163 2.84 -6.64 -8.54
CA ILE A 163 3.53 -5.80 -7.57
C ILE A 163 3.76 -6.56 -6.26
N HIS A 164 2.75 -7.27 -5.75
CA HIS A 164 2.87 -8.17 -4.60
C HIS A 164 3.95 -9.22 -4.82
N SER A 165 3.98 -9.81 -6.02
CA SER A 165 5.01 -10.78 -6.37
C SER A 165 6.42 -10.16 -6.38
N ILE A 166 6.59 -8.94 -6.89
CA ILE A 166 7.90 -8.25 -6.89
C ILE A 166 8.34 -7.88 -5.47
N PHE A 167 7.46 -7.27 -4.69
CA PHE A 167 7.79 -6.81 -3.33
C PHE A 167 8.02 -8.00 -2.39
N VAL A 168 7.06 -8.93 -2.31
CA VAL A 168 7.00 -9.92 -1.21
C VAL A 168 7.58 -11.29 -1.59
N LEU A 169 7.53 -11.67 -2.87
CA LEU A 169 8.01 -13.00 -3.29
C LEU A 169 9.42 -13.00 -3.84
N ARG A 170 9.94 -11.86 -4.31
CA ARG A 170 11.27 -11.77 -4.93
C ARG A 170 12.27 -10.92 -4.13
N LEU A 171 11.78 -10.01 -3.28
CA LEU A 171 12.57 -9.11 -2.42
C LEU A 171 13.60 -8.27 -3.20
N PHE A 172 13.18 -7.71 -4.34
CA PHE A 172 14.03 -6.86 -5.17
C PHE A 172 14.36 -5.51 -4.53
N ASN A 173 15.45 -4.88 -4.96
CA ASN A 173 15.78 -3.52 -4.56
C ASN A 173 14.80 -2.46 -5.13
N ASP A 174 14.18 -2.71 -6.28
CA ASP A 174 13.26 -1.77 -6.95
C ASP A 174 12.16 -1.22 -6.03
N PRO A 175 11.45 -2.04 -5.22
CA PRO A 175 10.59 -1.60 -4.13
C PRO A 175 11.13 -0.46 -3.25
N VAL A 176 12.39 -0.56 -2.83
CA VAL A 176 13.04 0.42 -1.94
C VAL A 176 13.23 1.73 -2.69
N ALA A 177 13.75 1.65 -3.91
CA ALA A 177 13.92 2.83 -4.77
C ALA A 177 12.59 3.53 -5.05
N MET A 178 11.53 2.78 -5.34
CA MET A 178 10.20 3.33 -5.59
C MET A 178 9.60 3.99 -4.34
N ALA A 179 9.78 3.39 -3.15
CA ALA A 179 9.32 4.00 -1.90
C ALA A 179 9.99 5.36 -1.64
N ILE A 180 11.31 5.44 -1.85
CA ILE A 180 12.09 6.69 -1.71
C ILE A 180 11.63 7.72 -2.75
N LEU A 181 11.39 7.31 -3.99
CA LEU A 181 10.87 8.19 -5.04
C LEU A 181 9.49 8.77 -4.67
N PHE A 182 8.55 7.93 -4.25
CA PHE A 182 7.22 8.41 -3.83
C PHE A 182 7.29 9.28 -2.58
N LEU A 183 8.25 9.05 -1.68
CA LEU A 183 8.51 9.93 -0.55
C LEU A 183 9.00 11.31 -1.03
N ALA A 184 9.95 11.34 -1.97
CA ALA A 184 10.45 12.59 -2.56
C ALA A 184 9.32 13.39 -3.22
N VAL A 185 8.45 12.72 -3.98
CA VAL A 185 7.26 13.35 -4.60
C VAL A 185 6.32 13.92 -3.53
N ASN A 186 6.06 13.18 -2.45
CA ASN A 186 5.24 13.71 -1.35
C ASN A 186 5.86 14.97 -0.70
N LEU A 187 7.18 15.00 -0.52
CA LEU A 187 7.89 16.16 0.02
C LEU A 187 7.82 17.38 -0.91
N PHE A 188 7.90 17.16 -2.23
CA PHE A 188 7.69 18.22 -3.21
C PHE A 188 6.26 18.78 -3.19
N LEU A 189 5.25 17.92 -2.99
CA LEU A 189 3.85 18.35 -2.82
C LEU A 189 3.59 19.12 -1.53
N GLU A 190 4.49 19.03 -0.56
CA GLU A 190 4.46 19.78 0.72
C GLU A 190 5.35 21.02 0.70
N GLU A 191 5.85 21.43 -0.47
CA GLU A 191 6.75 22.57 -0.65
C GLU A 191 8.08 22.43 0.14
N ARG A 192 8.45 21.21 0.55
CA ARG A 192 9.71 20.89 1.23
C ARG A 192 10.80 20.54 0.21
N TRP A 193 11.13 21.50 -0.63
CA TRP A 193 12.02 21.33 -1.79
C TRP A 193 13.40 20.75 -1.44
N SER A 194 14.03 21.23 -0.37
CA SER A 194 15.37 20.76 0.04
C SER A 194 15.39 19.26 0.38
N TRP A 195 14.38 18.78 1.11
CA TRP A 195 14.25 17.38 1.49
C TRP A 195 13.86 16.50 0.29
N GLY A 196 12.98 17.00 -0.58
CA GLY A 196 12.63 16.30 -1.82
C GLY A 196 13.85 16.10 -2.73
N CYS A 197 14.68 17.12 -2.90
CA CYS A 197 15.92 17.02 -3.68
C CYS A 197 16.93 16.05 -3.06
N PHE A 198 17.01 15.99 -1.73
CA PHE A 198 17.88 15.02 -1.05
C PHE A 198 17.42 13.58 -1.29
N CYS A 199 16.12 13.29 -1.20
CA CYS A 199 15.60 11.95 -1.43
C CYS A 199 15.59 11.53 -2.91
N PHE A 200 15.53 12.49 -3.85
CA PHE A 200 15.53 12.20 -5.28
C PHE A 200 16.93 11.92 -5.86
N ARG A 201 17.99 12.37 -5.18
CA ARG A 201 19.38 12.27 -5.64
C ARG A 201 19.99 10.90 -5.34
#